data_AF-A0A9P1J2K1-F1
#
_entry.id   AF-A0A9P1J2K1-F1
#
_cell.length_a   1.000
_cell.length_b   1.000
_cell.length_c   1.000
_cell.angle_alpha   90.00
_cell.angle_beta   90.00
_cell.angle_gamma   90.00
#
_symmetry.space_group_name_H-M   'P 1'
#
loop_
_entity.id
_entity.type
_entity.pdbx_description
1 polymer ?
#
loop_
_entity_poly.entity_id
_entity_poly.type
_entity_poly.pdbx_seq_one_letter_code
_entity_poly.pdbx_strand_id
1 'polypeptide(L)'
;MSIFPGVPADQYVALWYMQGEPVMGRVWNNNGKVAASFSWFNNEYAKNVGSIQLLVHLPDNMRGFDYGWIPFPEAAKFGDKEWHPVHVNNHKGDISVGVVNLPGGKQILAKQVR
;
A
#
# COMPACT_ATOMS: atom_id res chain seq x y z
N MET A 1 -2.08 -13.07 4.96
CA MET A 1 -1.73 -12.49 6.29
C MET A 1 -2.62 -13.05 7.38
N SER A 2 -2.17 -13.18 8.64
CA SER A 2 -3.07 -13.43 9.78
C SER A 2 -3.70 -12.09 10.21
N ILE A 3 -5.02 -12.06 10.21
CA ILE A 3 -5.85 -10.85 10.06
C ILE A 3 -6.85 -10.72 11.20
N PHE A 4 -7.14 -9.47 11.55
CA PHE A 4 -8.19 -9.11 12.50
C PHE A 4 -9.55 -9.68 12.05
N PRO A 5 -10.47 -9.96 12.99
CA PRO A 5 -11.86 -10.25 12.64
C PRO A 5 -12.41 -9.16 11.70
N GLY A 6 -12.85 -9.55 10.49
CA GLY A 6 -13.41 -8.63 9.50
C GLY A 6 -12.43 -7.99 8.53
N VAL A 7 -11.11 -8.17 8.68
CA VAL A 7 -10.12 -7.79 7.66
C VAL A 7 -9.80 -9.04 6.83
N PRO A 8 -9.72 -8.98 5.50
CA PRO A 8 -9.44 -10.15 4.65
C PRO A 8 -7.94 -10.45 4.51
N ALA A 9 -7.63 -11.75 4.32
CA ALA A 9 -6.27 -12.27 4.46
C ALA A 9 -5.38 -11.84 3.29
N ASP A 10 -6.00 -11.72 2.12
CA ASP A 10 -5.40 -11.30 0.87
C ASP A 10 -5.71 -9.83 0.65
N GLN A 11 -4.66 -9.02 0.72
CA GLN A 11 -4.70 -7.58 0.54
C GLN A 11 -3.73 -7.20 -0.57
N TYR A 12 -4.16 -6.30 -1.43
CA TYR A 12 -3.37 -5.82 -2.57
C TYR A 12 -3.19 -4.30 -2.47
N VAL A 13 -2.07 -3.82 -3.01
CA VAL A 13 -1.72 -2.39 -3.00
C VAL A 13 -2.66 -1.62 -3.92
N ALA A 14 -3.24 -0.55 -3.39
CA ALA A 14 -4.02 0.40 -4.15
C ALA A 14 -3.64 1.84 -3.81
N LEU A 15 -3.86 2.74 -4.76
CA LEU A 15 -3.67 4.17 -4.63
C LEU A 15 -5.00 4.89 -4.84
N TRP A 16 -5.26 5.88 -3.99
CA TRP A 16 -6.37 6.80 -4.07
C TRP A 16 -5.88 8.24 -3.92
N TYR A 17 -6.73 9.22 -4.21
CA TYR A 17 -6.43 10.63 -3.99
C TYR A 17 -7.52 11.29 -3.16
N MET A 18 -7.11 12.02 -2.13
CA MET A 18 -8.01 12.85 -1.32
C MET A 18 -7.45 14.27 -1.28
N GLN A 19 -8.23 15.24 -1.79
CA GLN A 19 -7.84 16.65 -1.84
C GLN A 19 -6.44 16.89 -2.46
N GLY A 20 -6.12 16.13 -3.52
CA GLY A 20 -4.83 16.22 -4.21
C GLY A 20 -3.68 15.47 -3.55
N GLU A 21 -3.88 14.85 -2.38
CA GLU A 21 -2.87 14.02 -1.71
C GLU A 21 -3.00 12.55 -2.12
N PRO A 22 -1.90 11.89 -2.53
CA PRO A 22 -1.90 10.45 -2.77
C PRO A 22 -2.10 9.70 -1.44
N VAL A 23 -2.95 8.68 -1.44
CA VAL A 23 -3.25 7.84 -0.28
C VAL A 23 -3.08 6.38 -0.69
N MET A 24 -1.98 5.77 -0.26
CA MET A 24 -1.79 4.33 -0.38
C MET A 24 -2.73 3.61 0.60
N GLY A 25 -3.32 2.52 0.13
CA GLY A 25 -4.23 1.70 0.91
C GLY A 25 -4.30 0.28 0.37
N ARG A 26 -5.34 -0.43 0.79
CA ARG A 26 -5.53 -1.84 0.50
C ARG A 26 -6.83 -2.09 -0.23
N VAL A 27 -6.81 -3.06 -1.13
CA VAL A 27 -8.02 -3.66 -1.71
C VAL A 27 -8.04 -5.16 -1.47
N TRP A 28 -9.22 -5.74 -1.58
CA TRP A 28 -9.44 -7.18 -1.53
C TRP A 28 -10.64 -7.57 -2.38
N ASN A 29 -10.70 -8.86 -2.72
CA ASN A 29 -11.87 -9.45 -3.35
C ASN A 29 -12.97 -9.68 -2.31
N ASN A 30 -14.11 -9.03 -2.49
CA ASN A 30 -15.31 -9.24 -1.70
C ASN A 30 -16.41 -9.80 -2.61
N ASN A 31 -16.49 -11.13 -2.73
CA ASN A 31 -17.48 -11.85 -3.54
C ASN A 31 -17.52 -11.39 -5.01
N GLY A 32 -16.35 -11.29 -5.65
CA GLY A 32 -16.19 -10.88 -7.05
C GLY A 32 -16.19 -9.37 -7.26
N LYS A 33 -16.34 -8.57 -6.20
CA LYS A 33 -16.26 -7.11 -6.25
C LYS A 33 -15.00 -6.62 -5.56
N VAL A 34 -14.43 -5.54 -6.09
CA VAL A 34 -13.31 -4.85 -5.44
C VAL A 34 -13.84 -4.06 -4.26
N ALA A 35 -13.42 -4.43 -3.05
CA ALA A 35 -13.57 -3.61 -1.86
C ALA A 35 -12.22 -2.97 -1.52
N ALA A 36 -12.26 -1.80 -0.88
CA ALA A 36 -11.07 -1.00 -0.62
C ALA A 36 -11.14 -0.35 0.76
N SER A 37 -9.98 0.01 1.29
CA SER A 37 -9.86 0.81 2.49
C SER A 37 -8.61 1.67 2.46
N PHE A 38 -8.80 2.97 2.71
CA PHE A 38 -7.75 3.98 2.75
C PHE A 38 -7.80 4.75 4.06
N SER A 39 -6.65 5.21 4.54
CA SER A 39 -6.55 5.97 5.80
C SER A 39 -5.92 7.35 5.58
N TRP A 40 -6.69 8.39 5.83
CA TRP A 40 -6.30 9.79 5.61
C TRP A 40 -6.81 10.67 6.75
N PHE A 41 -5.95 11.55 7.29
CA PHE A 41 -6.17 12.34 8.51
C PHE A 41 -6.92 11.59 9.63
N ASN A 42 -6.38 10.45 10.07
CA ASN A 42 -6.94 9.61 11.14
C ASN A 42 -8.37 9.08 10.89
N ASN A 43 -8.89 9.21 9.67
CA ASN A 43 -10.16 8.64 9.24
C ASN A 43 -9.93 7.44 8.31
N GLU A 44 -10.79 6.43 8.44
CA GLU A 44 -10.85 5.29 7.52
C GLU A 44 -11.95 5.50 6.48
N TYR A 45 -11.59 5.30 5.22
CA TYR A 45 -12.48 5.42 4.07
C TYR A 45 -12.60 4.05 3.39
N ALA A 46 -13.69 3.34 3.67
CA ALA A 46 -13.96 2.00 3.13
C ALA A 46 -15.24 1.92 2.27
N LYS A 47 -15.97 3.04 2.14
CA LYS A 47 -17.20 3.15 1.35
C LYS A 47 -17.09 4.34 0.40
N ASN A 48 -17.70 4.25 -0.77
CA ASN A 48 -17.78 5.34 -1.75
C ASN A 48 -16.42 5.93 -2.14
N VAL A 49 -15.36 5.11 -2.18
CA VAL A 49 -14.00 5.53 -2.53
C VAL A 49 -13.87 6.00 -3.99
N GLY A 50 -14.83 5.62 -4.85
CA GLY A 50 -14.84 6.00 -6.25
C GLY A 50 -13.66 5.41 -7.03
N SER A 51 -13.02 6.23 -7.86
CA SER A 51 -11.90 5.81 -8.69
C SER A 51 -10.63 5.57 -7.87
N ILE A 52 -10.01 4.42 -8.08
CA ILE A 52 -8.75 4.01 -7.45
C ILE A 52 -7.81 3.45 -8.52
N GLN A 53 -6.53 3.31 -8.19
CA GLN A 53 -5.52 2.68 -9.03
C GLN A 53 -4.97 1.45 -8.30
N LEU A 54 -4.73 0.36 -9.03
CA LEU A 54 -4.16 -0.88 -8.49
C LEU A 54 -2.71 -1.01 -8.95
N LEU A 55 -1.82 -1.41 -8.03
CA LEU A 55 -0.47 -1.79 -8.42
C LEU A 55 -0.52 -3.21 -9.00
N VAL A 56 -0.14 -3.34 -10.27
CA VAL A 56 -0.16 -4.63 -10.97
C VAL A 56 1.27 -5.01 -11.33
N HIS A 57 1.61 -6.27 -11.07
CA HIS A 57 2.88 -6.85 -11.45
C HIS A 57 2.85 -7.24 -12.93
N LEU A 58 3.72 -6.63 -13.73
CA LEU A 58 3.83 -6.94 -15.16
C LEU A 58 4.54 -8.29 -15.37
N PRO A 59 4.34 -8.95 -16.52
CA PRO A 59 5.12 -10.13 -16.92
C PRO A 59 6.64 -9.84 -17.01
N ASP A 60 7.45 -10.86 -16.72
CA ASP A 60 8.91 -10.78 -16.63
C ASP A 60 9.59 -10.25 -17.89
N ASN A 61 9.07 -10.62 -19.06
CA ASN A 61 9.62 -10.17 -20.34
C ASN A 61 9.33 -8.70 -20.67
N MET A 62 8.56 -7.99 -19.83
CA MET A 62 8.17 -6.60 -20.04
C MET A 62 8.60 -5.66 -18.90
N ARG A 63 9.27 -6.16 -17.86
CA ARG A 63 9.68 -5.36 -16.69
C ARG A 63 11.20 -5.30 -16.54
N GLY A 64 11.70 -4.13 -16.15
CA GLY A 64 13.11 -3.90 -15.83
C GLY A 64 13.43 -3.93 -14.34
N PHE A 65 12.48 -4.35 -13.49
CA PHE A 65 12.61 -4.40 -12.04
C PHE A 65 11.72 -5.48 -11.42
N ASP A 66 12.06 -5.86 -10.19
CA ASP A 66 11.30 -6.77 -9.33
C ASP A 66 10.66 -6.04 -8.14
N TYR A 67 9.52 -6.58 -7.67
CA TYR A 67 8.94 -6.16 -6.40
C TYR A 67 9.31 -7.13 -5.30
N GLY A 68 9.67 -6.57 -4.15
CA GLY A 68 9.98 -7.30 -2.93
C GLY A 68 9.52 -6.51 -1.71
N TRP A 69 9.06 -7.22 -0.67
CA TRP A 69 8.83 -6.64 0.64
C TRP A 69 10.12 -6.71 1.44
N ILE A 70 10.69 -5.56 1.76
CA ILE A 70 11.92 -5.45 2.55
C ILE A 70 11.64 -4.78 3.92
N PRO A 71 12.46 -5.03 4.95
CA PRO A 71 12.34 -4.32 6.22
C PRO A 71 12.48 -2.80 6.07
N PHE A 72 11.68 -2.04 6.81
CA PHE A 72 11.69 -0.57 6.76
C PHE A 72 13.09 0.06 6.95
N PRO A 73 13.95 -0.40 7.90
CA PRO A 73 15.29 0.19 8.05
C PRO A 73 16.17 0.05 6.81
N GLU A 74 15.96 -0.99 6.00
CA GLU A 74 16.65 -1.18 4.73
C GLU A 74 16.07 -0.27 3.65
N ALA A 75 14.74 -0.21 3.56
CA ALA A 75 14.02 0.66 2.64
C ALA A 75 14.34 2.15 2.86
N ALA A 76 14.56 2.56 4.11
CA ALA A 76 14.78 3.95 4.51
C ALA A 76 16.22 4.45 4.28
N LYS A 77 17.17 3.60 3.88
CA LYS A 77 18.55 4.03 3.56
C LYS A 77 18.54 5.10 2.47
N PHE A 78 19.38 6.12 2.64
CA PHE A 78 19.61 7.18 1.66
C PHE A 78 20.83 6.86 0.79
N GLY A 79 20.88 7.44 -0.41
CA GLY A 79 21.96 7.20 -1.38
C GLY A 79 21.69 6.01 -2.31
N ASP A 80 22.77 5.51 -2.91
CA ASP A 80 22.72 4.38 -3.83
C ASP A 80 22.37 3.10 -3.09
N LYS A 81 21.34 2.42 -3.58
CA LYS A 81 20.83 1.17 -3.03
C LYS A 81 20.19 0.35 -4.14
N GLU A 82 20.14 -0.95 -3.93
CA GLU A 82 19.51 -1.88 -4.86
C GLU A 82 17.98 -1.77 -4.81
N TRP A 83 17.42 -1.66 -3.60
CA TRP A 83 15.97 -1.63 -3.38
C TRP A 83 15.46 -0.22 -3.14
N HIS A 84 14.57 0.23 -4.03
CA HIS A 84 13.89 1.51 -3.91
C HIS A 84 12.43 1.29 -3.47
N PRO A 85 11.95 2.02 -2.45
CA PRO A 85 10.53 1.98 -2.08
C PRO A 85 9.66 2.41 -3.25
N VAL A 86 8.56 1.71 -3.51
CA VAL A 86 7.52 2.22 -4.40
C VAL A 86 6.91 3.46 -3.76
N HIS A 87 7.02 4.61 -4.43
CA HIS A 87 6.56 5.89 -3.91
C HIS A 87 5.79 6.71 -4.94
N VAL A 88 4.92 7.59 -4.44
CA VAL A 88 4.26 8.65 -5.21
C VAL A 88 4.66 9.98 -4.62
N ASN A 89 5.21 10.86 -5.47
CA ASN A 89 5.71 12.15 -5.05
C ASN A 89 4.59 13.10 -4.65
N ASN A 90 4.81 13.83 -3.55
CA ASN A 90 3.90 14.89 -3.12
C ASN A 90 4.67 16.00 -2.42
N HIS A 91 4.22 17.25 -2.56
CA HIS A 91 4.85 18.43 -1.95
C HIS A 91 4.90 18.37 -0.41
N LYS A 92 4.08 17.53 0.23
CA LYS A 92 4.07 17.32 1.70
C LYS A 92 4.92 16.14 2.16
N GLY A 93 5.61 15.46 1.25
CA GLY A 93 6.36 14.23 1.50
C GLY A 93 5.85 13.07 0.66
N ASP A 94 6.78 12.22 0.23
CA ASP A 94 6.48 11.08 -0.63
C ASP A 94 5.76 9.99 0.15
N ILE A 95 4.76 9.36 -0.48
CA ILE A 95 4.00 8.29 0.14
C ILE A 95 4.39 6.95 -0.49
N SER A 96 4.76 6.01 0.37
CA SER A 96 5.04 4.61 0.03
C SER A 96 4.02 3.67 0.68
N VAL A 97 4.08 2.39 0.34
CA VAL A 97 3.25 1.34 0.93
C VAL A 97 4.11 0.39 1.77
N GLY A 98 3.57 -0.08 2.88
CA GLY A 98 4.26 -1.01 3.78
C GLY A 98 3.30 -1.99 4.44
N VAL A 99 3.85 -3.12 4.87
CA VAL A 99 3.16 -4.04 5.79
C VAL A 99 3.46 -3.62 7.20
N VAL A 100 2.41 -3.27 7.95
CA VAL A 100 2.53 -2.91 9.37
C VAL A 100 2.29 -4.16 10.21
N ASN A 101 3.29 -4.50 11.03
CA ASN A 101 3.18 -5.54 12.04
C ASN A 101 2.48 -4.96 13.28
N LEU A 102 1.40 -5.61 13.71
CA LEU A 102 0.57 -5.22 14.83
C LEU A 102 0.67 -6.26 15.97
N PRO A 103 0.28 -5.90 17.20
CA PRO A 103 0.32 -6.82 18.34
C PRO A 103 -0.39 -8.15 18.04
N GLY A 104 0.18 -9.25 18.55
CA GLY A 104 -0.34 -10.60 18.32
C GLY A 104 0.00 -11.18 16.94
N GLY A 105 1.06 -10.69 16.28
CA GLY A 105 1.55 -11.22 15.00
C GLY A 105 0.66 -10.88 13.81
N LYS A 106 -0.24 -9.91 13.96
CA LYS A 106 -1.18 -9.49 12.92
C LYS A 106 -0.49 -8.57 11.93
N GLN A 107 -0.92 -8.62 10.67
CA GLN A 107 -0.35 -7.79 9.62
C GLN A 107 -1.45 -7.08 8.83
N ILE A 108 -1.16 -5.84 8.43
CA ILE A 108 -2.05 -5.04 7.59
C ILE A 108 -1.24 -4.22 6.57
N LEU A 109 -1.75 -4.10 5.36
CA LEU A 109 -1.18 -3.26 4.32
C LEU A 109 -1.64 -1.81 4.51
N ALA A 110 -0.71 -0.88 4.64
CA ALA A 110 -0.99 0.53 4.92
C ALA A 110 0.05 1.47 4.30
N LYS A 111 -0.25 2.77 4.31
CA LYS A 111 0.70 3.80 3.88
C LYS A 111 1.88 3.93 4.84
N GLN A 112 3.03 4.27 4.30
CA GLN A 112 4.20 4.75 5.03
C GLN A 112 4.63 6.09 4.44
N VAL A 113 4.92 7.06 5.30
CA VAL A 113 5.46 8.36 4.88
C VAL A 113 6.97 8.27 4.96
N ARG A 114 7.64 8.68 3.88
CA ARG A 114 9.09 8.76 3.80
C ARG A 114 9.57 10.16 4.14
#